data_AF-A0A538DKW4-F1
#
_entry.id   AF-A0A538DKW4-F1
#
_cell.length_a   1.000
_cell.length_b   1.000
_cell.length_c   1.000
_cell.angle_alpha   90.00
_cell.angle_beta   90.00
_cell.angle_gamma   90.00
#
_symmetry.space_group_name_H-M   'P 1'
#
loop_
_entity.id
_entity.type
_entity.pdbx_description
1 polymer ?
#
loop_
_entity_poly.entity_id
_entity_poly.type
_entity_poly.pdbx_seq_one_letter_code
_entity_poly.pdbx_strand_id
1 'polypeptide(L)'
;MVILEDVSNDESSRVDQKEKVAEQGFGDLQFYVPQDVLDVSFPVAVRGYDRRAVDAYIQRINRVIAELKVRSSPPAAVRHALEQAEDKVQGLLQAAREAAEQITVSAQQEAEENTSRAKAEAATLIVDTSAEADRMKAEADEHVANAKREAESIVATAQSNADEQRANAKAEAESIVTEAQAEADMRLKRLEEELTARQEEAEARMHRLQTDTDAVWNERRGLLEDVRSMSDSLVELANAAAARIQHEQAQEVPEEEPTRVIPPDASEEAEAGERENQPQP
;
A
#
# COMPACT_ATOMS: atom_id res chain seq x y z
N MET A 1 34.90 47.02 7.79
CA MET A 1 35.68 46.39 6.70
C MET A 1 34.70 46.22 5.55
N VAL A 2 34.84 46.93 4.41
CA VAL A 2 35.93 47.81 3.99
C VAL A 2 35.39 48.92 3.04
N ILE A 3 35.96 50.13 3.08
CA ILE A 3 35.97 51.23 2.07
C ILE A 3 34.60 51.62 1.44
N LEU A 4 33.97 52.76 1.76
CA LEU A 4 34.26 54.16 1.35
C LEU A 4 34.36 54.42 -0.17
N GLU A 5 33.31 55.01 -0.75
CA GLU A 5 33.49 56.02 -1.80
C GLU A 5 32.31 57.01 -1.77
N ASP A 6 32.56 58.19 -1.18
CA ASP A 6 31.64 59.34 -1.14
C ASP A 6 32.21 60.39 -2.11
N VAL A 7 31.54 60.57 -3.25
CA VAL A 7 31.98 61.50 -4.30
C VAL A 7 31.23 62.82 -4.17
N SER A 8 31.48 63.48 -3.05
CA SER A 8 31.18 64.90 -2.87
C SER A 8 32.06 65.75 -3.80
N ASN A 9 31.49 66.31 -4.88
CA ASN A 9 32.19 67.21 -5.79
C ASN A 9 31.64 68.65 -5.71
N ASP A 10 31.95 69.33 -4.61
CA ASP A 10 31.78 70.78 -4.48
C ASP A 10 32.97 71.52 -5.11
N GLU A 11 32.79 72.00 -6.34
CA GLU A 11 33.68 72.99 -6.96
C GLU A 11 33.02 74.38 -7.05
N SER A 12 32.58 74.90 -5.91
CA SER A 12 32.27 76.32 -5.80
C SER A 12 33.54 77.19 -5.72
N SER A 13 33.62 78.19 -6.60
CA SER A 13 34.46 79.39 -6.49
C SER A 13 36.00 79.25 -6.49
N ARG A 14 36.63 79.51 -7.65
CA ARG A 14 37.93 80.22 -7.72
C ARG A 14 38.05 81.13 -8.94
N VAL A 15 38.54 82.35 -8.67
CA VAL A 15 39.43 83.17 -9.52
C VAL A 15 38.90 83.45 -10.95
N ASP A 16 38.13 84.51 -11.16
CA ASP A 16 38.55 85.94 -11.25
C ASP A 16 38.88 86.43 -12.68
N GLN A 17 38.19 87.49 -13.07
CA GLN A 17 38.76 88.64 -13.78
C GLN A 17 39.55 88.38 -15.08
N LYS A 18 38.94 87.70 -16.05
CA LYS A 18 39.17 87.85 -17.50
C LYS A 18 37.98 87.28 -18.27
N GLU A 19 37.32 87.96 -19.19
CA GLU A 19 37.54 89.31 -19.74
C GLU A 19 36.21 90.07 -19.85
N LYS A 20 36.18 91.33 -19.36
CA LYS A 20 35.23 92.31 -19.93
C LYS A 20 35.80 92.80 -21.26
N VAL A 21 35.71 91.95 -22.30
CA VAL A 21 35.88 92.43 -23.67
C VAL A 21 34.78 93.45 -23.91
N ALA A 22 35.16 94.68 -24.24
CA ALA A 22 34.21 95.70 -24.62
C ALA A 22 33.73 95.42 -26.06
N GLU A 23 32.70 94.57 -26.21
CA GLU A 23 31.95 94.43 -27.46
C GLU A 23 31.05 95.66 -27.76
N GLN A 24 31.50 96.84 -27.33
CA GLN A 24 31.02 98.15 -27.75
C GLN A 24 32.01 98.70 -28.79
N GLY A 25 31.64 98.65 -30.07
CA GLY A 25 32.33 99.43 -31.12
C GLY A 25 32.44 98.77 -32.50
N PHE A 26 32.63 97.45 -32.60
CA PHE A 26 32.90 96.82 -33.91
C PHE A 26 31.68 96.63 -34.81
N GLY A 27 30.46 96.55 -34.25
CA GLY A 27 29.22 96.45 -35.03
C GLY A 27 28.76 97.78 -35.62
N ASP A 28 28.76 98.86 -34.82
CA ASP A 28 28.20 100.15 -35.23
C ASP A 28 29.01 100.82 -36.36
N LEU A 29 30.31 100.54 -36.44
CA LEU A 29 31.18 101.02 -37.53
C LEU A 29 30.84 100.41 -38.91
N GLN A 30 30.16 99.26 -38.98
CA GLN A 30 29.76 98.66 -40.26
C GLN A 30 28.59 99.39 -40.93
N PHE A 31 27.86 100.21 -40.17
CA PHE A 31 26.73 101.00 -40.65
C PHE A 31 26.99 102.51 -40.64
N TYR A 32 28.12 102.96 -40.07
CA TYR A 32 28.57 104.34 -40.21
C TYR A 32 29.23 104.54 -41.58
N VAL A 33 28.71 105.49 -42.37
CA VAL A 33 29.36 106.00 -43.58
C VAL A 33 29.50 107.49 -43.35
N PRO A 34 30.72 108.05 -43.27
CA PRO A 34 30.93 109.49 -43.08
C PRO A 34 30.24 110.28 -44.21
N GLN A 35 29.68 111.44 -43.88
CA GLN A 35 29.08 112.33 -44.88
C GLN A 35 30.13 112.77 -45.92
N ASP A 36 31.38 112.93 -45.47
CA ASP A 36 32.60 113.19 -46.22
C ASP A 36 32.83 112.20 -47.39
N VAL A 37 32.26 110.99 -47.33
CA VAL A 37 32.33 109.95 -48.38
C VAL A 37 31.12 109.99 -49.32
N LEU A 38 30.02 110.61 -48.89
CA LEU A 38 28.81 110.81 -49.70
C LEU A 38 28.87 112.11 -50.51
N ASP A 39 29.53 113.15 -49.98
CA ASP A 39 29.70 114.48 -50.60
C ASP A 39 31.18 114.79 -50.89
N VAL A 40 31.83 113.97 -51.72
CA VAL A 40 33.26 114.11 -52.04
C VAL A 40 33.48 115.14 -53.15
N SER A 41 34.26 116.18 -52.87
CA SER A 41 34.72 117.15 -53.87
C SER A 41 36.14 116.86 -54.35
N PHE A 42 36.32 116.67 -55.67
CA PHE A 42 37.62 116.36 -56.27
C PHE A 42 38.22 117.56 -57.01
N PRO A 43 39.54 117.83 -56.88
CA PRO A 43 40.20 118.93 -57.58
C PRO A 43 40.30 118.67 -59.09
N VAL A 44 40.10 119.71 -59.91
CA VAL A 44 40.08 119.60 -61.36
C VAL A 44 41.48 119.76 -61.96
N ALA A 45 41.91 118.79 -62.77
CA ALA A 45 43.17 118.82 -63.51
C ALA A 45 42.93 118.89 -65.03
N VAL A 46 43.93 119.40 -65.77
CA VAL A 46 43.88 119.57 -67.25
C VAL A 46 43.70 118.24 -68.01
N ARG A 47 43.98 117.11 -67.36
CA ARG A 47 43.70 115.76 -67.85
C ARG A 47 43.23 114.91 -66.67
N GLY A 48 42.09 114.24 -66.81
CA GLY A 48 41.45 113.44 -65.78
C GLY A 48 40.22 112.71 -66.32
N TYR A 49 39.51 111.99 -65.44
CA TYR A 49 38.24 111.37 -65.77
C TYR A 49 37.14 112.42 -66.05
N ASP A 50 36.17 112.11 -66.91
CA ASP A 50 35.03 113.00 -67.14
C ASP A 50 34.24 113.15 -65.84
N ARG A 51 34.17 114.38 -65.34
CA ARG A 51 33.40 114.76 -64.15
C ARG A 51 31.97 114.24 -64.22
N ARG A 52 31.29 114.29 -65.36
CA ARG A 52 29.90 113.80 -65.49
C ARG A 52 29.79 112.29 -65.32
N ALA A 53 30.78 111.54 -65.78
CA ALA A 53 30.85 110.10 -65.59
C ALA A 53 31.20 109.73 -64.14
N VAL A 54 32.08 110.50 -63.49
CA VAL A 54 32.43 110.35 -62.06
C VAL A 54 31.23 110.69 -61.17
N ASP A 55 30.57 111.83 -61.38
CA ASP A 55 29.37 112.26 -60.64
C ASP A 55 28.27 111.18 -60.75
N ALA A 56 28.02 110.64 -61.95
CA ALA A 56 27.04 109.56 -62.17
C ALA A 56 27.45 108.20 -61.55
N TYR A 57 28.75 107.95 -61.39
CA TYR A 57 29.27 106.76 -60.71
C TYR A 57 29.17 106.89 -59.18
N ILE A 58 29.49 108.06 -58.62
CA ILE A 58 29.31 108.38 -57.20
C ILE A 58 27.82 108.31 -56.82
N GLN A 59 26.93 108.91 -57.62
CA GLN A 59 25.48 108.78 -57.41
C GLN A 59 25.01 107.31 -57.41
N ARG A 60 25.61 106.45 -58.26
CA ARG A 60 25.32 105.01 -58.28
C ARG A 60 25.84 104.30 -57.03
N ILE A 61 27.04 104.64 -56.55
CA ILE A 61 27.62 104.09 -55.31
C ILE A 61 26.80 104.54 -54.09
N ASN A 62 26.51 105.84 -53.95
CA ASN A 62 25.72 106.39 -52.86
C ASN A 62 24.31 105.76 -52.83
N ARG A 63 23.72 105.49 -54.00
CA ARG A 63 22.48 104.73 -54.11
C ARG A 63 22.63 103.29 -53.62
N VAL A 64 23.67 102.56 -54.02
CA VAL A 64 23.92 101.18 -53.54
C VAL A 64 24.19 101.15 -52.02
N ILE A 65 24.91 102.14 -51.47
CA ILE A 65 25.13 102.30 -50.03
C ILE A 65 23.79 102.53 -49.31
N ALA A 66 22.90 103.39 -49.85
CA ALA A 66 21.57 103.60 -49.29
C ALA A 66 20.69 102.33 -49.39
N GLU A 67 20.69 101.64 -50.53
CA GLU A 67 19.95 100.38 -50.71
C GLU A 67 20.46 99.27 -49.77
N LEU A 68 21.76 99.18 -49.52
CA LEU A 68 22.33 98.26 -48.51
C LEU A 68 21.94 98.64 -47.08
N LYS A 69 21.97 99.93 -46.73
CA LYS A 69 21.50 100.41 -45.41
C LYS A 69 20.00 100.19 -45.18
N VAL A 70 19.18 100.34 -46.21
CA VAL A 70 17.72 100.10 -46.13
C VAL A 70 17.37 98.61 -46.07
N ARG A 71 18.20 97.74 -46.67
CA ARG A 71 18.02 96.27 -46.62
C ARG A 71 18.69 95.62 -45.41
N SER A 72 19.53 96.35 -44.67
CA SER A 72 20.08 95.89 -43.40
C SER A 72 19.14 96.24 -42.25
N SER A 73 18.72 95.23 -41.47
CA SER A 73 18.00 95.44 -40.22
C SER A 73 18.87 96.24 -39.24
N PRO A 74 18.36 97.32 -38.60
CA PRO A 74 19.13 98.07 -37.62
C PRO A 74 19.64 97.17 -36.46
N PRO A 75 20.85 97.40 -35.91
CA PRO A 75 21.40 96.56 -34.85
C PRO A 75 20.49 96.38 -33.62
N ALA A 76 19.71 97.42 -33.27
CA ALA A 76 18.72 97.35 -32.19
C ALA A 76 17.59 96.34 -32.46
N ALA A 77 17.16 96.18 -33.72
CA ALA A 77 16.14 95.19 -34.10
C ALA A 77 16.68 93.76 -34.01
N VAL A 78 17.97 93.55 -34.31
CA VAL A 78 18.64 92.25 -34.14
C VAL A 78 18.78 91.89 -32.66
N ARG A 79 19.23 92.85 -31.82
CA ARG A 79 19.30 92.65 -30.36
C ARG A 79 17.93 92.32 -29.77
N HIS A 80 16.90 93.08 -30.10
CA HIS A 80 15.56 92.84 -29.58
C HIS A 80 14.94 91.52 -30.09
N ALA A 81 15.28 91.07 -31.31
CA ALA A 81 14.88 89.75 -31.80
C ALA A 81 15.60 88.60 -31.09
N LEU A 82 16.85 88.79 -30.67
CA LEU A 82 17.61 87.85 -29.85
C LEU A 82 17.06 87.80 -28.40
N GLU A 83 16.84 88.96 -27.79
CA GLU A 83 16.24 89.14 -26.47
C GLU A 83 14.86 88.45 -26.39
N GLN A 84 13.98 88.69 -27.39
CA GLN A 84 12.72 87.96 -27.53
C GLN A 84 12.86 86.46 -27.82
N ALA A 85 14.01 85.98 -28.31
CA ALA A 85 14.27 84.56 -28.51
C ALA A 85 14.78 83.91 -27.22
N GLU A 86 15.61 84.62 -26.46
CA GLU A 86 16.07 84.22 -25.12
C GLU A 86 14.89 84.12 -24.14
N ASP A 87 13.99 85.10 -24.11
CA ASP A 87 12.74 85.04 -23.34
C ASP A 87 11.90 83.80 -23.66
N LYS A 88 11.73 83.50 -24.97
CA LYS A 88 10.97 82.33 -25.43
C LYS A 88 11.67 81.01 -25.09
N VAL A 89 12.99 80.96 -25.18
CA VAL A 89 13.80 79.78 -24.78
C VAL A 89 13.74 79.57 -23.28
N GLN A 90 13.84 80.62 -22.45
CA GLN A 90 13.67 80.52 -21.01
C GLN A 90 12.25 80.05 -20.63
N GLY A 91 11.21 80.60 -21.27
CA GLY A 91 9.82 80.15 -21.08
C GLY A 91 9.61 78.69 -21.48
N LEU A 92 10.18 78.23 -22.59
CA LEU A 92 10.13 76.82 -23.01
C LEU A 92 10.91 75.90 -22.07
N LEU A 93 12.09 76.31 -21.58
CA LEU A 93 12.87 75.53 -20.60
C LEU A 93 12.17 75.44 -19.24
N GLN A 94 11.49 76.50 -18.82
CA GLN A 94 10.70 76.50 -17.59
C GLN A 94 9.46 75.59 -17.72
N ALA A 95 8.69 75.72 -18.80
CA ALA A 95 7.56 74.83 -19.09
C ALA A 95 7.99 73.36 -19.25
N ALA A 96 9.18 73.09 -19.81
CA ALA A 96 9.73 71.75 -19.91
C ALA A 96 10.14 71.16 -18.55
N ARG A 97 10.65 71.98 -17.61
CA ARG A 97 10.90 71.56 -16.23
C ARG A 97 9.60 71.26 -15.49
N GLU A 98 8.63 72.16 -15.54
CA GLU A 98 7.33 71.98 -14.90
C GLU A 98 6.60 70.74 -15.44
N ALA A 99 6.66 70.48 -16.74
CA ALA A 99 6.13 69.26 -17.35
C ALA A 99 6.91 68.01 -16.92
N ALA A 100 8.25 68.05 -16.84
CA ALA A 100 9.05 66.94 -16.36
C ALA A 100 8.78 66.62 -14.88
N GLU A 101 8.66 67.64 -14.03
CA GLU A 101 8.29 67.50 -12.62
C GLU A 101 6.91 66.85 -12.48
N GLN A 102 5.89 67.35 -13.20
CA GLN A 102 4.55 66.76 -13.24
C GLN A 102 4.58 65.28 -13.66
N ILE A 103 5.34 64.94 -14.72
CA ILE A 103 5.52 63.55 -15.18
C ILE A 103 6.21 62.68 -14.12
N THR A 104 7.22 63.19 -13.42
CA THR A 104 7.88 62.42 -12.35
C THR A 104 6.96 62.18 -11.16
N VAL A 105 6.15 63.17 -10.75
CA VAL A 105 5.20 63.04 -9.65
C VAL A 105 4.06 62.08 -10.02
N SER A 106 3.50 62.18 -11.24
CA SER A 106 2.44 61.26 -11.68
C SER A 106 2.96 59.82 -11.83
N ALA A 107 4.16 59.63 -12.40
CA ALA A 107 4.77 58.30 -12.53
C ALA A 107 5.13 57.68 -11.17
N GLN A 108 5.55 58.49 -10.18
CA GLN A 108 5.75 58.03 -8.80
C GLN A 108 4.42 57.61 -8.16
N GLN A 109 3.38 58.45 -8.26
CA GLN A 109 2.06 58.13 -7.71
C GLN A 109 1.45 56.87 -8.36
N GLU A 110 1.52 56.73 -9.68
CA GLU A 110 1.08 55.52 -10.39
C GLU A 110 1.89 54.28 -9.99
N ALA A 111 3.21 54.41 -9.75
CA ALA A 111 4.03 53.29 -9.28
C ALA A 111 3.70 52.90 -7.82
N GLU A 112 3.42 53.87 -6.95
CA GLU A 112 2.99 53.63 -5.57
C GLU A 112 1.60 52.99 -5.52
N GLU A 113 0.65 53.45 -6.33
CA GLU A 113 -0.68 52.84 -6.44
C GLU A 113 -0.59 51.41 -7.00
N ASN A 114 0.14 51.20 -8.09
CA ASN A 114 0.31 49.87 -8.69
C ASN A 114 1.02 48.88 -7.74
N THR A 115 2.07 49.31 -7.03
CA THR A 115 2.74 48.43 -6.06
C THR A 115 1.90 48.21 -4.80
N SER A 116 1.06 49.16 -4.39
CA SER A 116 0.11 48.98 -3.28
C SER A 116 -1.00 48.00 -3.63
N ARG A 117 -1.57 48.11 -4.84
CA ARG A 117 -2.53 47.17 -5.40
C ARG A 117 -1.93 45.75 -5.51
N ALA A 118 -0.75 45.61 -6.12
CA ALA A 118 -0.09 44.31 -6.24
C ALA A 118 0.23 43.66 -4.88
N LYS A 119 0.58 44.46 -3.85
CA LYS A 119 0.73 43.97 -2.46
C LYS A 119 -0.59 43.51 -1.86
N ALA A 120 -1.70 44.22 -2.10
CA ALA A 120 -3.02 43.83 -1.62
C ALA A 120 -3.51 42.53 -2.30
N GLU A 121 -3.38 42.44 -3.62
CA GLU A 121 -3.72 41.24 -4.42
C GLU A 121 -2.88 40.01 -4.01
N ALA A 122 -1.58 40.21 -3.76
CA ALA A 122 -0.71 39.16 -3.24
C ALA A 122 -1.09 38.74 -1.80
N ALA A 123 -1.47 39.69 -0.94
CA ALA A 123 -1.91 39.40 0.42
C ALA A 123 -3.23 38.61 0.44
N THR A 124 -4.22 38.97 -0.40
CA THR A 124 -5.46 38.19 -0.54
C THR A 124 -5.16 36.79 -1.08
N LEU A 125 -4.33 36.66 -2.12
CA LEU A 125 -3.97 35.36 -2.68
C LEU A 125 -3.28 34.45 -1.64
N ILE A 126 -2.41 34.99 -0.79
CA ILE A 126 -1.77 34.23 0.31
C ILE A 126 -2.80 33.78 1.35
N VAL A 127 -3.74 34.67 1.74
CA VAL A 127 -4.81 34.32 2.69
C VAL A 127 -5.72 33.23 2.10
N ASP A 128 -6.20 33.41 0.87
CA ASP A 128 -7.12 32.48 0.23
C ASP A 128 -6.47 31.10 0.02
N THR A 129 -5.24 31.05 -0.52
CA THR A 129 -4.52 29.77 -0.69
C THR A 129 -4.16 29.10 0.63
N SER A 130 -3.90 29.86 1.71
CA SER A 130 -3.71 29.28 3.05
C SER A 130 -5.02 28.69 3.60
N ALA A 131 -6.15 29.38 3.42
CA ALA A 131 -7.47 28.90 3.84
C ALA A 131 -7.93 27.68 3.03
N GLU A 132 -7.58 27.60 1.74
CA GLU A 132 -7.79 26.40 0.93
C GLU A 132 -6.92 25.23 1.40
N ALA A 133 -5.64 25.46 1.69
CA ALA A 133 -4.74 24.43 2.21
C ALA A 133 -5.20 23.87 3.58
N ASP A 134 -5.67 24.74 4.48
CA ASP A 134 -6.23 24.32 5.77
C ASP A 134 -7.54 23.52 5.62
N ARG A 135 -8.39 23.87 4.65
CA ARG A 135 -9.60 23.07 4.31
C ARG A 135 -9.24 21.70 3.76
N MET A 136 -8.37 21.63 2.74
CA MET A 136 -7.92 20.36 2.15
C MET A 136 -7.26 19.46 3.21
N LYS A 137 -6.52 20.05 4.15
CA LYS A 137 -5.95 19.32 5.28
C LYS A 137 -7.02 18.81 6.23
N ALA A 138 -8.00 19.62 6.61
CA ALA A 138 -9.10 19.19 7.49
C ALA A 138 -9.93 18.06 6.85
N GLU A 139 -10.22 18.15 5.55
CA GLU A 139 -10.88 17.09 4.77
C GLU A 139 -10.04 15.80 4.73
N ALA A 140 -8.72 15.91 4.51
CA ALA A 140 -7.82 14.76 4.54
C ALA A 140 -7.70 14.12 5.93
N ASP A 141 -7.59 14.92 6.99
CA ASP A 141 -7.58 14.44 8.38
C ASP A 141 -8.92 13.77 8.76
N GLU A 142 -10.06 14.28 8.26
CA GLU A 142 -11.37 13.62 8.42
C GLU A 142 -11.43 12.29 7.66
N HIS A 143 -11.02 12.24 6.38
CA HIS A 143 -10.97 10.99 5.61
C HIS A 143 -10.08 9.92 6.28
N VAL A 144 -8.94 10.32 6.85
CA VAL A 144 -8.06 9.41 7.63
C VAL A 144 -8.74 8.96 8.93
N ALA A 145 -9.46 9.83 9.63
CA ALA A 145 -10.22 9.45 10.82
C ALA A 145 -11.40 8.51 10.50
N ASN A 146 -12.08 8.72 9.37
CA ASN A 146 -13.20 7.90 8.90
C ASN A 146 -12.70 6.49 8.51
N ALA A 147 -11.65 6.41 7.69
CA ALA A 147 -11.04 5.13 7.30
C ALA A 147 -10.48 4.33 8.49
N LYS A 148 -9.94 4.99 9.53
CA LYS A 148 -9.52 4.32 10.77
C LYS A 148 -10.71 3.71 11.52
N ARG A 149 -11.80 4.46 11.72
CA ARG A 149 -13.00 3.97 12.40
C ARG A 149 -13.66 2.81 11.64
N GLU A 150 -13.64 2.84 10.31
CA GLU A 150 -14.09 1.73 9.48
C GLU A 150 -13.20 0.49 9.64
N ALA A 151 -11.88 0.65 9.58
CA ALA A 151 -10.94 -0.45 9.80
C ALA A 151 -11.04 -1.06 11.22
N GLU A 152 -11.17 -0.24 12.25
CA GLU A 152 -11.39 -0.66 13.64
C GLU A 152 -12.71 -1.45 13.79
N SER A 153 -13.79 -0.98 13.16
CA SER A 153 -15.09 -1.67 13.12
C SER A 153 -15.02 -3.03 12.41
N ILE A 154 -14.33 -3.10 11.27
CA ILE A 154 -14.11 -4.35 10.53
C ILE A 154 -13.29 -5.34 11.37
N VAL A 155 -12.22 -4.88 12.04
CA VAL A 155 -11.39 -5.73 12.92
C VAL A 155 -12.19 -6.25 14.12
N ALA A 156 -12.96 -5.39 14.79
CA ALA A 156 -13.80 -5.79 15.91
C ALA A 156 -14.87 -6.82 15.49
N THR A 157 -15.51 -6.61 14.33
CA THR A 157 -16.49 -7.55 13.76
C THR A 157 -15.84 -8.89 13.41
N ALA A 158 -14.67 -8.87 12.77
CA ALA A 158 -13.93 -10.08 12.42
C ALA A 158 -13.46 -10.86 13.65
N GLN A 159 -13.04 -10.17 14.73
CA GLN A 159 -12.69 -10.78 16.02
C GLN A 159 -13.90 -11.43 16.67
N SER A 160 -15.04 -10.72 16.77
CA SER A 160 -16.29 -11.27 17.32
C SER A 160 -16.72 -12.54 16.58
N ASN A 161 -16.72 -12.51 15.24
CA ASN A 161 -17.10 -13.67 14.42
C ASN A 161 -16.12 -14.85 14.59
N ALA A 162 -14.82 -14.58 14.74
CA ALA A 162 -13.81 -15.61 14.96
C ALA A 162 -13.92 -16.26 16.34
N ASP A 163 -14.23 -15.48 17.38
CA ASP A 163 -14.41 -16.00 18.75
C ASP A 163 -15.75 -16.72 18.92
N GLU A 164 -16.81 -16.31 18.21
CA GLU A 164 -18.06 -17.09 18.10
C GLU A 164 -17.79 -18.44 17.42
N GLN A 165 -17.10 -18.48 16.27
CA GLN A 165 -16.74 -19.72 15.58
C GLN A 165 -15.88 -20.65 16.47
N ARG A 166 -14.94 -20.09 17.25
CA ARG A 166 -14.15 -20.85 18.23
C ARG A 166 -15.02 -21.42 19.36
N ALA A 167 -15.96 -20.65 19.88
CA ALA A 167 -16.88 -21.11 20.92
C ALA A 167 -17.78 -22.25 20.42
N ASN A 168 -18.35 -22.10 19.22
CA ASN A 168 -19.21 -23.11 18.60
C ASN A 168 -18.43 -24.39 18.28
N ALA A 169 -17.29 -24.30 17.60
CA ALA A 169 -16.45 -25.46 17.27
C ALA A 169 -15.91 -26.17 18.53
N LYS A 170 -15.66 -25.43 19.62
CA LYS A 170 -15.31 -26.01 20.92
C LYS A 170 -16.51 -26.77 21.53
N ALA A 171 -17.70 -26.18 21.54
CA ALA A 171 -18.90 -26.82 22.08
C ALA A 171 -19.29 -28.08 21.30
N GLU A 172 -19.16 -28.05 19.97
CA GLU A 172 -19.33 -29.24 19.11
C GLU A 172 -18.31 -30.33 19.45
N ALA A 173 -17.03 -29.99 19.60
CA ALA A 173 -15.99 -30.95 19.97
C ALA A 173 -16.20 -31.54 21.37
N GLU A 174 -16.60 -30.72 22.35
CA GLU A 174 -16.95 -31.20 23.70
C GLU A 174 -18.18 -32.13 23.66
N SER A 175 -19.21 -31.80 22.88
CA SER A 175 -20.38 -32.67 22.68
C SER A 175 -19.98 -34.02 22.10
N ILE A 176 -19.23 -34.03 20.99
CA ILE A 176 -18.76 -35.27 20.31
C ILE A 176 -17.93 -36.14 21.26
N VAL A 177 -17.07 -35.54 22.09
CA VAL A 177 -16.29 -36.29 23.09
C VAL A 177 -17.20 -36.91 24.16
N THR A 178 -18.18 -36.18 24.69
CA THR A 178 -19.11 -36.73 25.69
C THR A 178 -20.01 -37.83 25.13
N GLU A 179 -20.46 -37.70 23.88
CA GLU A 179 -21.27 -38.72 23.20
C GLU A 179 -20.45 -39.99 22.92
N ALA A 180 -19.23 -39.84 22.38
CA ALA A 180 -18.32 -40.97 22.14
C ALA A 180 -17.89 -41.69 23.43
N GLN A 181 -17.74 -40.97 24.55
CA GLN A 181 -17.52 -41.55 25.88
C GLN A 181 -18.74 -42.33 26.37
N ALA A 182 -19.95 -41.77 26.26
CA ALA A 182 -21.17 -42.46 26.64
C ALA A 182 -21.42 -43.73 25.78
N GLU A 183 -21.12 -43.67 24.47
CA GLU A 183 -21.15 -44.85 23.61
C GLU A 183 -20.12 -45.92 24.04
N ALA A 184 -18.90 -45.51 24.39
CA ALA A 184 -17.86 -46.42 24.85
C ALA A 184 -18.26 -47.13 26.15
N ASP A 185 -18.77 -46.40 27.14
CA ASP A 185 -19.27 -46.95 28.40
C ASP A 185 -20.44 -47.94 28.18
N MET A 186 -21.35 -47.62 27.25
CA MET A 186 -22.45 -48.52 26.88
C MET A 186 -21.97 -49.78 26.13
N ARG A 187 -20.91 -49.67 25.32
CA ARG A 187 -20.28 -50.83 24.65
C ARG A 187 -19.53 -51.71 25.65
N LEU A 188 -18.81 -51.12 26.60
CA LEU A 188 -18.10 -51.85 27.65
C LEU A 188 -19.07 -52.64 28.53
N LYS A 189 -20.12 -52.02 29.07
CA LYS A 189 -21.13 -52.71 29.91
C LYS A 189 -21.78 -53.89 29.19
N ARG A 190 -22.14 -53.72 27.90
CA ARG A 190 -22.67 -54.84 27.10
C ARG A 190 -21.67 -55.99 26.96
N LEU A 191 -20.39 -55.67 26.70
CA LEU A 191 -19.36 -56.70 26.60
C LEU A 191 -19.08 -57.38 27.95
N GLU A 192 -19.19 -56.67 29.07
CA GLU A 192 -19.12 -57.23 30.42
C GLU A 192 -20.31 -58.18 30.69
N GLU A 193 -21.54 -57.75 30.41
CA GLU A 193 -22.77 -58.56 30.50
C GLU A 193 -22.72 -59.82 29.61
N GLU A 194 -22.26 -59.67 28.36
CA GLU A 194 -22.05 -60.79 27.44
C GLU A 194 -20.97 -61.75 27.96
N LEU A 195 -19.85 -61.25 28.49
CA LEU A 195 -18.79 -62.09 29.05
C LEU A 195 -19.24 -62.86 30.30
N THR A 196 -19.97 -62.22 31.22
CA THR A 196 -20.51 -62.93 32.41
C THR A 196 -21.54 -63.98 32.01
N ALA A 197 -22.45 -63.67 31.07
CA ALA A 197 -23.41 -64.65 30.57
C ALA A 197 -22.71 -65.85 29.90
N ARG A 198 -21.63 -65.64 29.15
CA ARG A 198 -20.83 -66.72 28.54
C ARG A 198 -20.05 -67.55 29.56
N GLN A 199 -19.61 -66.94 30.68
CA GLN A 199 -18.98 -67.66 31.79
C GLN A 199 -20.02 -68.54 32.50
N GLU A 200 -21.18 -68.00 32.86
CA GLU A 200 -22.29 -68.75 33.46
C GLU A 200 -22.78 -69.90 32.56
N GLU A 201 -22.92 -69.67 31.24
CA GLU A 201 -23.22 -70.71 30.25
C GLU A 201 -22.19 -71.86 30.27
N ALA A 202 -20.90 -71.51 30.33
CA ALA A 202 -19.81 -72.48 30.30
C ALA A 202 -19.69 -73.27 31.61
N GLU A 203 -19.82 -72.61 32.76
CA GLU A 203 -19.83 -73.25 34.09
C GLU A 203 -21.05 -74.16 34.26
N ALA A 204 -22.25 -73.69 33.90
CA ALA A 204 -23.46 -74.51 33.92
C ALA A 204 -23.35 -75.73 32.98
N ARG A 205 -22.71 -75.58 31.81
CA ARG A 205 -22.42 -76.71 30.91
C ARG A 205 -21.41 -77.68 31.51
N MET A 206 -20.37 -77.18 32.20
CA MET A 206 -19.37 -78.04 32.84
C MET A 206 -19.97 -78.81 34.02
N HIS A 207 -20.79 -78.17 34.87
CA HIS A 207 -21.47 -78.85 35.97
C HIS A 207 -22.47 -79.91 35.51
N ARG A 208 -23.17 -79.70 34.38
CA ARG A 208 -23.98 -80.74 33.73
C ARG A 208 -23.10 -81.92 33.31
N LEU A 209 -22.05 -81.67 32.53
CA LEU A 209 -21.13 -82.72 32.07
C LEU A 209 -20.47 -83.50 33.22
N GLN A 210 -20.14 -82.83 34.34
CA GLN A 210 -19.67 -83.48 35.57
C GLN A 210 -20.74 -84.40 36.16
N THR A 211 -21.97 -83.89 36.32
CA THR A 211 -23.11 -84.66 36.86
C THR A 211 -23.45 -85.87 35.98
N ASP A 212 -23.48 -85.69 34.65
CA ASP A 212 -23.71 -86.74 33.67
C ASP A 212 -22.60 -87.81 33.73
N THR A 213 -21.34 -87.37 33.87
CA THR A 213 -20.18 -88.25 34.01
C THR A 213 -20.24 -89.07 35.30
N ASP A 214 -20.55 -88.43 36.44
CA ASP A 214 -20.70 -89.11 37.73
C ASP A 214 -21.89 -90.07 37.74
N ALA A 215 -23.00 -89.74 37.07
CA ALA A 215 -24.12 -90.64 36.88
C ALA A 215 -23.69 -91.92 36.14
N VAL A 216 -23.00 -91.78 35.00
CA VAL A 216 -22.46 -92.91 34.21
C VAL A 216 -21.43 -93.73 35.00
N TRP A 217 -20.57 -93.11 35.82
CA TRP A 217 -19.64 -93.86 36.69
C TRP A 217 -20.33 -94.63 37.80
N ASN A 218 -21.43 -94.11 38.37
CA ASN A 218 -22.21 -94.80 39.39
C ASN A 218 -23.06 -95.92 38.78
N GLU A 219 -23.69 -95.71 37.62
CA GLU A 219 -24.37 -96.77 36.84
C GLU A 219 -23.39 -97.90 36.49
N ARG A 220 -22.21 -97.57 35.95
CA ARG A 220 -21.15 -98.53 35.66
C ARG A 220 -20.68 -99.29 36.91
N ARG A 221 -20.70 -98.66 38.09
CA ARG A 221 -20.37 -99.33 39.35
C ARG A 221 -21.46 -100.33 39.75
N GLY A 222 -22.72 -99.93 39.68
CA GLY A 222 -23.88 -100.80 39.91
C GLY A 222 -23.84 -102.03 39.00
N LEU A 223 -23.74 -101.83 37.68
CA LEU A 223 -23.67 -102.92 36.70
C LEU A 223 -22.49 -103.88 36.96
N LEU A 224 -21.34 -103.39 37.44
CA LEU A 224 -20.20 -104.24 37.80
C LEU A 224 -20.40 -105.00 39.12
N GLU A 225 -21.26 -104.51 40.01
CA GLU A 225 -21.65 -105.15 41.26
C GLU A 225 -22.78 -106.18 41.02
N ASP A 226 -23.74 -105.87 40.14
CA ASP A 226 -24.74 -106.82 39.63
C ASP A 226 -24.09 -108.01 38.91
N VAL A 227 -23.09 -107.76 38.06
CA VAL A 227 -22.32 -108.82 37.38
C VAL A 227 -21.53 -109.68 38.37
N ARG A 228 -21.03 -109.12 39.48
CA ARG A 228 -20.39 -109.89 40.55
C ARG A 228 -21.42 -110.74 41.29
N SER A 229 -22.51 -110.13 41.75
CA SER A 229 -23.63 -110.82 42.42
C SER A 229 -24.17 -111.98 41.57
N MET A 230 -24.33 -111.79 40.26
CA MET A 230 -24.72 -112.85 39.32
C MET A 230 -23.63 -113.93 39.17
N SER A 231 -22.35 -113.56 39.19
CA SER A 231 -21.23 -114.52 39.15
C SER A 231 -21.15 -115.35 40.44
N ASP A 232 -21.30 -114.73 41.61
CA ASP A 232 -21.33 -115.40 42.91
C ASP A 232 -22.56 -116.31 43.01
N SER A 233 -23.74 -115.86 42.54
CA SER A 233 -24.95 -116.70 42.43
C SER A 233 -24.75 -117.93 41.53
N LEU A 234 -24.01 -117.77 40.42
CA LEU A 234 -23.66 -118.89 39.54
C LEU A 234 -22.66 -119.85 40.21
N VAL A 235 -21.73 -119.35 41.03
CA VAL A 235 -20.80 -120.16 41.83
C VAL A 235 -21.54 -120.91 42.94
N GLU A 236 -22.48 -120.28 43.66
CA GLU A 236 -23.34 -120.97 44.62
C GLU A 236 -24.18 -122.06 43.96
N LEU A 237 -24.80 -121.77 42.81
CA LEU A 237 -25.58 -122.75 42.04
C LEU A 237 -24.71 -123.92 41.55
N ALA A 238 -23.49 -123.64 41.08
CA ALA A 238 -22.53 -124.65 40.65
C ALA A 238 -22.04 -125.51 41.84
N ASN A 239 -21.76 -124.91 42.99
CA ASN A 239 -21.41 -125.64 44.21
C ASN A 239 -22.58 -126.51 44.71
N ALA A 240 -23.81 -125.99 44.68
CA ALA A 240 -25.02 -126.75 45.02
C ALA A 240 -25.35 -127.85 44.00
N ALA A 241 -24.85 -127.78 42.77
CA ALA A 241 -24.93 -128.85 41.78
C ALA A 241 -23.80 -129.88 42.00
N ALA A 242 -22.56 -129.45 42.23
CA ALA A 242 -21.42 -130.31 42.53
C ALA A 242 -21.64 -131.12 43.82
N ALA A 243 -22.23 -130.52 44.85
CA ALA A 243 -22.62 -131.21 46.08
C ALA A 243 -23.67 -132.30 45.84
N ARG A 244 -24.61 -132.10 44.90
CA ARG A 244 -25.57 -133.15 44.49
C ARG A 244 -24.87 -134.27 43.74
N ILE A 245 -24.02 -133.95 42.77
CA ILE A 245 -23.24 -134.94 42.01
C ILE A 245 -22.33 -135.76 42.92
N GLN A 246 -21.70 -135.16 43.93
CA GLN A 246 -20.92 -135.90 44.94
C GLN A 246 -21.81 -136.77 45.84
N HIS A 247 -23.05 -136.36 46.11
CA HIS A 247 -24.01 -137.15 46.88
C HIS A 247 -24.58 -138.34 46.09
N GLU A 248 -24.66 -138.23 44.75
CA GLU A 248 -24.99 -139.32 43.82
C GLU A 248 -23.78 -140.26 43.60
N GLN A 249 -22.57 -139.72 43.40
CA GLN A 249 -21.33 -140.51 43.29
C GLN A 249 -20.98 -141.30 44.57
N ALA A 250 -21.57 -140.94 45.72
CA ALA A 250 -21.49 -141.71 46.95
C ALA A 250 -22.42 -142.94 46.98
N GLN A 251 -23.19 -143.23 45.92
CA GLN A 251 -24.21 -144.30 45.88
C GLN A 251 -24.03 -145.39 44.81
N GLU A 252 -23.01 -145.34 43.92
CA GLU A 252 -22.80 -146.36 42.87
C GLU A 252 -21.38 -146.94 42.76
N VAL A 253 -21.29 -148.26 42.58
CA VAL A 253 -20.10 -149.08 42.25
C VAL A 253 -20.57 -150.43 41.65
N PRO A 254 -19.82 -151.14 40.78
CA PRO A 254 -19.51 -150.82 39.37
C PRO A 254 -19.88 -151.99 38.38
N GLU A 255 -19.16 -152.08 37.23
CA GLU A 255 -19.17 -153.07 36.10
C GLU A 255 -19.91 -152.56 34.83
N GLU A 256 -19.31 -152.41 33.63
CA GLU A 256 -18.59 -153.34 32.71
C GLU A 256 -19.53 -154.36 32.02
N GLU A 257 -19.49 -154.70 30.71
CA GLU A 257 -18.60 -154.46 29.53
C GLU A 257 -19.45 -154.74 28.22
N PRO A 258 -18.98 -154.97 26.95
CA PRO A 258 -18.16 -154.14 26.04
C PRO A 258 -18.54 -154.20 24.50
N THR A 259 -17.62 -153.71 23.62
CA THR A 259 -17.38 -154.07 22.17
C THR A 259 -18.30 -153.55 21.03
N ARG A 260 -17.90 -153.38 19.72
CA ARG A 260 -16.63 -153.27 18.90
C ARG A 260 -17.01 -153.32 17.38
N VAL A 261 -16.43 -152.69 16.33
CA VAL A 261 -15.49 -151.55 16.03
C VAL A 261 -15.39 -151.36 14.46
N ILE A 262 -14.42 -150.58 13.94
CA ILE A 262 -13.83 -150.53 12.55
C ILE A 262 -14.31 -149.40 11.56
N PRO A 263 -13.43 -148.87 10.65
CA PRO A 263 -13.42 -147.47 10.12
C PRO A 263 -13.41 -147.41 8.54
N PRO A 264 -12.78 -146.49 7.75
CA PRO A 264 -12.09 -145.18 8.00
C PRO A 264 -12.29 -144.00 6.97
N ASP A 265 -11.57 -142.89 7.21
CA ASP A 265 -10.77 -142.05 6.24
C ASP A 265 -11.30 -140.70 5.66
N ALA A 266 -10.34 -139.78 5.39
CA ALA A 266 -10.31 -138.56 4.52
C ALA A 266 -11.35 -137.40 4.68
N SER A 267 -11.16 -136.13 4.26
CA SER A 267 -9.99 -135.24 4.00
C SER A 267 -10.46 -133.77 3.71
N GLU A 268 -9.55 -132.77 3.85
CA GLU A 268 -9.38 -131.50 3.06
C GLU A 268 -10.56 -130.46 2.90
N GLU A 269 -10.40 -129.18 3.32
CA GLU A 269 -10.06 -127.93 2.53
C GLU A 269 -11.27 -127.17 1.90
N ALA A 270 -11.30 -125.84 1.57
CA ALA A 270 -10.54 -124.62 1.93
C ALA A 270 -11.28 -123.31 1.44
N GLU A 271 -10.84 -122.11 1.88
CA GLU A 271 -10.99 -120.73 1.26
C GLU A 271 -12.41 -120.12 0.94
N ALA A 272 -12.66 -118.80 0.72
CA ALA A 272 -12.02 -117.49 1.07
C ALA A 272 -12.95 -116.26 0.76
N GLY A 273 -12.61 -115.03 1.22
CA GLY A 273 -13.12 -113.69 0.76
C GLY A 273 -14.09 -112.93 1.72
N GLU A 274 -13.86 -111.68 2.19
CA GLU A 274 -13.86 -110.31 1.56
C GLU A 274 -15.29 -109.68 1.39
N ARG A 275 -15.62 -108.39 1.71
CA ARG A 275 -14.89 -107.10 1.93
C ARG A 275 -15.59 -106.09 2.89
N GLU A 276 -14.82 -105.07 3.33
CA GLU A 276 -15.08 -103.58 3.46
C GLU A 276 -16.45 -103.01 3.93
N ASN A 277 -16.58 -101.80 4.54
CA ASN A 277 -15.93 -100.51 4.24
C ASN A 277 -15.88 -99.49 5.44
N GLN A 278 -15.41 -98.26 5.18
CA GLN A 278 -14.89 -97.21 6.09
C GLN A 278 -15.90 -96.08 6.53
N PRO A 279 -15.51 -95.14 7.44
CA PRO A 279 -16.39 -94.17 8.11
C PRO A 279 -16.19 -92.68 7.69
N GLN A 280 -16.75 -91.75 8.49
CA GLN A 280 -16.68 -90.26 8.42
C GLN A 280 -17.67 -89.57 7.47
N PRO A 281 -17.96 -88.25 7.64
CA PRO A 281 -17.57 -87.33 8.71
C PRO A 281 -18.73 -86.84 9.60
#